data_AF-A0A7S3N409-F1
#
_entry.id   AF-A0A7S3N409-F1
#
_cell.length_a   1.000
_cell.length_b   1.000
_cell.length_c   1.000
_cell.angle_alpha   90.00
_cell.angle_beta   90.00
_cell.angle_gamma   90.00
#
_symmetry.space_group_name_H-M   'P 1'
#
loop_
_entity.id
_entity.type
_entity.pdbx_description
1 polymer ?
#
loop_
_entity_poly.entity_id
_entity_poly.type
_entity_poly.pdbx_seq_one_letter_code
_entity_poly.pdbx_strand_id
1 'polypeptide(L)'
;MYGYKIFRLIFIAIISTYFVGCLWYLVVKNINTEEDIEAGNTFLQTFGIDEIKDTYTKMIISCYFALTTLSTVGYGDLYPISTREMICGINVMMVGIVFFSHIMGSFIEIISNYDKRMGSVDRGTELHNWMTLLTRFTNNKPLPKTLINQIDNHYAYYWANDRLNAISQNDEFLNALPRQ
;
A
#
# COMPACT_ATOMS: atom_id res chain seq x y z
N MET A 1 15.57 5.25 11.22
CA MET A 1 15.68 4.10 10.28
C MET A 1 14.39 3.88 9.46
N TYR A 2 13.18 3.98 10.03
CA TYR A 2 11.91 3.84 9.28
C TYR A 2 11.62 4.97 8.30
N GLY A 3 11.97 6.21 8.65
CA GLY A 3 11.84 7.35 7.73
C GLY A 3 12.56 7.13 6.39
N TYR A 4 13.74 6.50 6.41
CA TYR A 4 14.45 6.11 5.19
C TYR A 4 13.68 5.07 4.37
N LYS A 5 13.05 4.07 5.01
CA LYS A 5 12.24 3.06 4.30
C LYS A 5 11.02 3.71 3.62
N ILE A 6 10.34 4.61 4.31
CA ILE A 6 9.19 5.36 3.75
C ILE A 6 9.65 6.26 2.61
N PHE A 7 10.72 7.03 2.80
CA PHE A 7 11.29 7.88 1.77
C PHE A 7 11.71 7.08 0.52
N ARG A 8 12.33 5.91 0.72
CA ARG A 8 12.68 4.99 -0.37
C ARG A 8 11.46 4.52 -1.16
N LEU A 9 10.35 4.20 -0.49
CA LEU A 9 9.10 3.82 -1.16
C LEU A 9 8.50 4.98 -1.96
N ILE A 10 8.45 6.19 -1.38
CA ILE A 10 7.96 7.39 -2.07
C ILE A 10 8.81 7.68 -3.32
N PHE A 11 10.13 7.56 -3.19
CA PHE A 11 11.04 7.77 -4.31
C PHE A 11 10.83 6.74 -5.44
N ILE A 12 10.66 5.47 -5.10
CA ILE A 12 10.32 4.41 -6.07
C ILE A 12 8.97 4.70 -6.75
N ALA A 13 7.98 5.19 -6.00
CA ALA A 13 6.68 5.58 -6.53
C ALA A 13 6.77 6.70 -7.56
N ILE A 14 7.51 7.77 -7.25
CA ILE A 14 7.70 8.91 -8.16
C ILE A 14 8.39 8.47 -9.45
N ILE A 15 9.47 7.69 -9.33
CA ILE A 15 10.22 7.18 -10.49
C ILE A 15 9.33 6.30 -11.37
N SER A 16 8.60 5.36 -10.77
CA SER A 16 7.74 4.44 -11.52
C SER A 16 6.64 5.19 -12.26
N THR A 17 6.01 6.17 -11.62
CA THR A 17 5.02 7.06 -12.26
C THR A 17 5.62 7.81 -13.44
N TYR A 18 6.83 8.35 -13.31
CA TYR A 18 7.50 9.04 -14.41
C TYR A 18 7.75 8.11 -15.60
N PHE A 19 8.28 6.91 -15.35
CA PHE A 19 8.53 5.92 -16.41
C PHE A 19 7.24 5.47 -17.11
N VAL A 20 6.18 5.22 -16.34
CA VAL A 20 4.87 4.83 -16.91
C VAL A 20 4.24 5.99 -17.68
N GLY A 21 4.35 7.23 -17.20
CA GLY A 21 3.89 8.42 -17.92
C GLY A 21 4.62 8.63 -19.24
N CYS A 22 5.94 8.46 -19.25
CA CYS A 22 6.75 8.52 -20.47
C CYS A 22 6.37 7.40 -21.45
N LEU A 23 6.20 6.17 -20.95
CA LEU A 23 5.80 5.02 -21.77
C LEU A 23 4.41 5.24 -22.36
N TRP A 24 3.47 5.75 -21.57
CA TRP A 24 2.12 6.08 -22.03
C TRP A 24 2.14 7.10 -23.17
N TYR A 25 2.89 8.19 -23.00
CA TYR A 25 3.05 9.21 -24.04
C TYR A 25 3.62 8.62 -25.34
N LEU A 26 4.65 7.77 -25.24
CA LEU A 26 5.23 7.09 -26.40
C LEU A 26 4.25 6.11 -27.08
N VAL A 27 3.45 5.39 -26.30
CA VAL A 27 2.45 4.46 -26.83
C VAL A 27 1.38 5.22 -27.62
N VAL A 28 0.76 6.21 -26.98
CA VAL A 28 -0.32 6.99 -27.60
C VAL A 28 0.15 7.71 -28.87
N LYS A 29 1.40 8.16 -28.92
CA LYS A 29 1.96 8.80 -30.11
C LYS A 29 2.12 7.85 -31.30
N ASN A 30 2.40 6.57 -31.08
CA ASN A 30 2.82 5.64 -32.14
C ASN A 30 1.79 4.55 -32.47
N ILE A 31 0.80 4.31 -31.61
CA ILE A 31 -0.08 3.14 -31.75
C ILE A 31 -1.30 3.39 -32.63
N ASN A 32 -1.73 4.64 -32.77
CA ASN A 32 -2.95 4.99 -33.48
C ASN A 32 -2.77 4.87 -35.01
N THR A 33 -3.81 4.41 -35.71
CA THR A 33 -3.81 4.34 -37.18
C THR A 33 -4.14 5.69 -37.78
N GLU A 34 -3.72 5.93 -39.03
CA GLU A 34 -4.01 7.17 -39.78
C GLU A 34 -5.51 7.52 -39.74
N GLU A 35 -6.41 6.53 -39.84
CA GLU A 35 -7.86 6.72 -39.72
C GLU A 35 -8.30 7.23 -38.32
N ASP A 36 -7.68 6.76 -37.23
CA ASP A 36 -7.98 7.25 -35.87
C ASP A 36 -7.50 8.69 -35.69
N ILE A 37 -6.35 9.02 -36.30
CA ILE A 37 -5.70 10.34 -36.24
C ILE A 37 -6.50 11.36 -37.06
N GLU A 38 -6.98 10.98 -38.25
CA GLU A 38 -7.83 11.83 -39.08
C GLU A 38 -9.21 12.07 -38.46
N ALA A 39 -9.75 11.07 -37.76
CA ALA A 39 -11.03 11.19 -37.07
C ALA A 39 -10.97 11.98 -35.75
N GLY A 40 -9.78 12.34 -35.25
CA GLY A 40 -9.63 13.02 -33.96
C GLY A 40 -9.79 12.09 -32.75
N ASN A 41 -9.91 10.77 -32.96
CA ASN A 41 -10.29 9.79 -31.95
C ASN A 41 -9.08 9.22 -31.19
N THR A 42 -8.14 10.09 -30.86
CA THR A 42 -6.92 9.74 -30.12
C THR A 42 -6.86 10.51 -28.81
N PHE A 43 -6.23 9.92 -27.80
CA PHE A 43 -6.02 10.58 -26.52
C PHE A 43 -5.34 11.95 -26.67
N LEU A 44 -4.36 12.09 -27.57
CA LEU A 44 -3.66 13.37 -27.76
C LEU A 44 -4.55 14.45 -28.37
N GLN A 45 -5.40 14.10 -29.34
CA GLN A 45 -6.24 15.07 -30.04
C GLN A 45 -7.50 15.40 -29.26
N THR A 46 -8.15 14.39 -28.66
CA THR A 46 -9.39 14.58 -27.89
C THR A 46 -9.18 15.51 -26.69
N PHE A 47 -8.02 15.42 -26.03
CA PHE A 47 -7.68 16.30 -24.90
C PHE A 47 -6.87 17.54 -25.30
N GLY A 48 -6.73 17.83 -26.61
CA GLY A 48 -5.99 19.00 -27.10
C GLY A 48 -4.51 19.01 -26.71
N ILE A 49 -3.95 17.86 -26.34
CA ILE A 49 -2.56 17.73 -25.89
C ILE A 49 -1.63 17.99 -27.07
N ASP A 50 -2.02 17.61 -28.29
CA ASP A 50 -1.16 17.74 -29.46
C ASP A 50 -0.86 19.21 -29.81
N GLU A 51 -1.84 20.10 -29.62
CA GLU A 51 -1.73 21.55 -29.85
C GLU A 51 -0.75 22.25 -28.90
N ILE A 52 -0.41 21.62 -27.77
CA ILE A 52 0.52 22.15 -26.79
C ILE A 52 1.95 22.10 -27.35
N LYS A 53 2.56 23.26 -27.60
CA LYS A 53 3.96 23.33 -28.09
C LYS A 53 4.97 22.89 -27.03
N ASP A 54 4.67 23.11 -25.75
CA ASP A 54 5.57 22.79 -24.66
C ASP A 54 5.58 21.29 -24.34
N THR A 55 6.75 20.67 -24.44
CA THR A 55 6.93 19.24 -24.15
C THR A 55 6.83 18.95 -22.65
N TYR A 56 7.21 19.90 -21.79
CA TYR A 56 7.11 19.73 -20.34
C TYR A 56 5.65 19.57 -19.91
N THR A 57 4.77 20.42 -20.43
CA THR A 57 3.32 20.34 -20.18
C THR A 57 2.73 19.00 -20.66
N LYS A 58 3.11 18.51 -21.85
CA LYS A 58 2.70 17.18 -22.35
C LYS A 58 3.10 16.04 -21.41
N MET A 59 4.32 16.11 -20.86
CA MET A 59 4.84 15.11 -19.92
C MET A 59 4.14 15.18 -18.56
N ILE A 60 3.81 16.38 -18.07
CA ILE A 60 3.06 16.57 -16.83
C ILE A 60 1.68 15.92 -16.94
N ILE A 61 0.95 16.16 -18.04
CA ILE A 61 -0.36 15.57 -18.28
C ILE A 61 -0.27 14.04 -18.35
N SER A 62 0.74 13.51 -19.05
CA SER A 62 0.95 12.06 -19.18
C SER A 62 1.34 11.41 -17.83
N CYS A 63 2.17 12.07 -17.04
CA CYS A 63 2.51 11.62 -15.68
C CYS A 63 1.31 11.72 -14.74
N TYR A 64 0.44 12.72 -14.90
CA TYR A 64 -0.80 12.84 -14.14
C TYR A 64 -1.76 11.68 -14.45
N PHE A 65 -1.94 11.34 -15.73
CA PHE A 65 -2.70 10.14 -16.12
C PHE A 65 -2.09 8.86 -15.56
N ALA A 66 -0.77 8.70 -15.65
CA ALA A 66 -0.08 7.55 -15.08
C ALA A 66 -0.24 7.48 -13.55
N LEU A 67 -0.11 8.60 -12.85
CA LEU A 67 -0.24 8.66 -11.39
C LEU A 67 -1.65 8.29 -10.95
N THR A 68 -2.68 8.87 -11.56
CA THR A 68 -4.09 8.62 -11.22
C THR A 68 -4.49 7.17 -11.51
N THR A 69 -3.90 6.57 -12.55
CA THR A 69 -4.08 5.15 -12.90
C THR A 69 -3.35 4.22 -11.92
N LEU A 70 -2.06 4.46 -11.66
CA LEU A 70 -1.24 3.65 -10.75
C LEU A 70 -1.71 3.73 -9.29
N SER A 71 -2.22 4.89 -8.88
CA SER A 71 -2.80 5.09 -7.54
C SER A 71 -4.24 4.60 -7.42
N THR A 72 -4.84 4.11 -8.51
CA THR A 72 -6.24 3.65 -8.58
C THR A 72 -7.27 4.71 -8.22
N VAL A 73 -6.91 6.00 -8.28
CA VAL A 73 -7.82 7.13 -8.03
C VAL A 73 -8.78 7.32 -9.20
N GLY A 74 -8.24 7.36 -10.42
CA GLY A 74 -9.02 7.37 -11.66
C GLY A 74 -10.13 8.43 -11.72
N TYR A 75 -9.79 9.72 -11.76
CA TYR A 75 -10.79 10.81 -11.82
C TYR A 75 -11.69 10.75 -13.07
N GLY A 76 -11.24 10.11 -14.15
CA GLY A 76 -11.99 9.95 -15.40
C GLY A 76 -11.93 11.17 -16.31
N ASP A 77 -11.09 12.16 -15.99
CA ASP A 77 -10.83 13.33 -16.81
C ASP A 77 -9.91 13.03 -18.00
N LEU A 78 -9.01 12.06 -17.85
CA LEU A 78 -8.16 11.52 -18.91
C LEU A 78 -8.37 10.01 -19.03
N TYR A 79 -8.65 9.53 -20.23
CA TYR A 79 -8.89 8.11 -20.51
C TYR A 79 -8.58 7.76 -21.98
N PRO A 80 -8.14 6.53 -22.29
CA PRO A 80 -7.89 6.10 -23.66
C PRO A 80 -9.16 6.19 -24.52
N ILE A 81 -9.02 6.66 -25.77
CA ILE A 81 -10.14 6.88 -26.70
C ILE A 81 -10.17 5.78 -27.75
N SER A 82 -9.05 5.56 -28.46
CA SER A 82 -8.98 4.52 -29.50
C SER A 82 -8.97 3.13 -28.87
N THR A 83 -9.55 2.15 -29.57
CA THR A 83 -9.54 0.75 -29.14
C THR A 83 -8.12 0.23 -28.88
N ARG A 84 -7.14 0.69 -29.64
CA ARG A 84 -5.72 0.33 -29.46
C ARG A 84 -5.13 0.92 -28.18
N GLU A 85 -5.46 2.17 -27.89
CA GLU A 85 -5.10 2.83 -26.63
C GLU A 85 -5.75 2.13 -25.45
N MET A 86 -7.01 1.69 -25.58
CA MET A 86 -7.72 0.94 -24.54
C MET A 86 -7.03 -0.39 -24.24
N ILE A 87 -6.61 -1.15 -25.26
CA ILE A 87 -5.88 -2.41 -25.08
C ILE A 87 -4.57 -2.17 -24.31
N CYS A 88 -3.82 -1.13 -24.66
CA CYS A 88 -2.61 -0.78 -23.93
C CYS A 88 -2.90 -0.27 -22.51
N GLY A 89 -3.97 0.52 -22.34
CA GLY A 89 -4.44 1.00 -21.05
C GLY A 89 -4.78 -0.13 -20.09
N ILE A 90 -5.44 -1.19 -20.57
CA ILE A 90 -5.71 -2.40 -19.77
C ILE A 90 -4.40 -3.03 -19.26
N ASN A 91 -3.38 -3.15 -20.13
CA ASN A 91 -2.08 -3.69 -19.73
C ASN A 91 -1.40 -2.80 -18.67
N VAL A 92 -1.42 -1.48 -18.85
CA VAL A 92 -0.88 -0.51 -17.88
C VAL A 92 -1.61 -0.60 -16.53
N MET A 93 -2.95 -0.71 -16.56
CA MET A 93 -3.76 -0.86 -15.34
C MET A 93 -3.45 -2.16 -14.60
N MET A 94 -3.25 -3.27 -15.32
CA MET A 94 -2.91 -4.57 -14.71
C MET A 94 -1.56 -4.49 -13.98
N VAL A 95 -0.56 -3.86 -14.60
CA VAL A 95 0.74 -3.58 -13.97
C VAL A 95 0.57 -2.63 -12.77
N GLY A 96 -0.30 -1.63 -12.90
CA GLY A 96 -0.60 -0.67 -11.84
C GLY A 96 -1.17 -1.30 -10.58
N ILE A 97 -2.08 -2.28 -10.72
CA ILE A 97 -2.65 -3.00 -9.58
C ILE A 97 -1.57 -3.76 -8.80
N VAL A 98 -0.67 -4.46 -9.51
CA VAL A 98 0.45 -5.19 -8.89
C VAL A 98 1.39 -4.22 -8.17
N PHE A 99 1.71 -3.10 -8.81
CA PHE A 99 2.56 -2.07 -8.25
C PHE A 99 1.98 -1.44 -6.98
N PHE A 100 0.71 -1.04 -7.02
CA PHE A 100 0.00 -0.45 -5.89
C PHE A 100 -0.08 -1.42 -4.70
N SER A 101 -0.42 -2.69 -4.98
CA SER A 101 -0.46 -3.75 -3.96
C SER A 101 0.90 -3.93 -3.28
N HIS A 102 1.99 -3.92 -4.05
CA HIS A 102 3.34 -4.04 -3.50
C HIS A 102 3.72 -2.85 -2.60
N ILE A 103 3.42 -1.62 -3.03
CA ILE A 103 3.66 -0.43 -2.20
C ILE A 103 2.87 -0.50 -0.90
N MET A 104 1.57 -0.82 -0.97
CA MET A 104 0.74 -0.89 0.23
C MET A 104 1.18 -2.02 1.18
N GLY A 105 1.54 -3.19 0.65
CA GLY A 105 2.09 -4.28 1.45
C GLY A 105 3.35 -3.85 2.21
N SER A 106 4.27 -3.18 1.50
CA SER A 106 5.50 -2.64 2.12
C SER A 106 5.19 -1.58 3.18
N PHE A 107 4.19 -0.74 2.96
CA PHE A 107 3.78 0.30 3.90
C PHE A 107 3.18 -0.29 5.19
N ILE A 108 2.29 -1.29 5.05
CA ILE A 108 1.71 -2.02 6.19
C ILE A 108 2.81 -2.72 6.99
N GLU A 109 3.79 -3.33 6.32
CA GLU A 109 4.91 -3.98 7.00
C GLU A 109 5.76 -2.98 7.80
N ILE A 110 5.98 -1.78 7.27
CA ILE A 110 6.69 -0.71 7.98
C ILE A 110 5.91 -0.31 9.24
N ILE A 111 4.59 -0.13 9.15
CA ILE A 111 3.74 0.23 10.29
C ILE A 111 3.74 -0.88 11.33
N SER A 112 3.51 -2.14 10.93
CA SER A 112 3.51 -3.29 11.85
C SER A 112 4.85 -3.42 12.59
N ASN A 113 5.97 -3.22 11.89
CA ASN A 113 7.29 -3.24 12.49
C ASN A 113 7.59 -2.02 13.36
N TYR A 114 6.92 -0.89 13.14
CA TYR A 114 7.02 0.30 13.98
C TYR A 114 6.24 0.10 15.29
N ASP A 115 4.99 -0.37 15.21
CA ASP A 115 4.14 -0.65 16.37
C ASP A 115 4.78 -1.70 17.29
N LYS A 116 5.36 -2.77 16.73
CA LYS A 116 6.10 -3.78 17.50
C LYS A 116 7.28 -3.19 18.28
N ARG A 117 7.98 -2.19 17.73
CA ARG A 117 9.15 -1.57 18.38
C ARG A 117 8.80 -0.48 19.37
N MET A 118 7.67 0.20 19.20
CA MET A 118 7.19 1.19 20.17
C MET A 118 6.64 0.55 21.46
N GLY A 119 6.56 -0.78 21.53
CA GLY A 119 6.12 -1.49 22.75
C GLY A 119 4.62 -1.37 23.01
N SER A 120 3.90 -0.62 22.19
CA SER A 120 2.44 -0.60 22.10
C SER A 120 1.94 -1.78 21.27
N VAL A 121 2.45 -2.98 21.53
CA VAL A 121 1.72 -4.17 21.10
C VAL A 121 0.46 -4.15 21.95
N ASP A 122 -0.68 -3.86 21.32
CA ASP A 122 -1.99 -4.02 21.95
C ASP A 122 -2.21 -5.51 22.24
N ARG A 123 -1.59 -5.99 23.32
CA ARG A 123 -1.73 -7.35 23.83
C ARG A 123 -3.17 -7.63 24.27
N GLY A 124 -4.00 -6.57 24.41
CA GLY A 124 -5.43 -6.67 24.66
C GLY A 124 -6.15 -7.43 23.54
N THR A 125 -5.79 -7.19 22.27
CA THR A 125 -6.36 -7.92 21.14
C THR A 125 -6.03 -9.41 21.20
N GLU A 126 -4.79 -9.78 21.54
CA GLU A 126 -4.36 -11.18 21.67
C GLU A 126 -5.03 -11.87 22.87
N LEU A 127 -5.13 -11.18 24.01
CA LEU A 127 -5.86 -11.64 25.19
C LEU A 127 -7.34 -11.88 24.87
N HIS A 128 -7.98 -10.97 24.12
CA HIS A 128 -9.38 -11.11 23.72
C HIS A 128 -9.58 -12.29 22.76
N ASN A 129 -8.65 -12.50 21.83
CA ASN A 129 -8.65 -13.67 20.96
C ASN A 129 -8.51 -14.97 21.78
N TRP A 130 -7.60 -15.01 22.77
CA TRP A 130 -7.45 -16.15 23.67
C TRP A 130 -8.71 -16.39 24.51
N MET A 131 -9.32 -15.35 25.06
CA MET A 131 -10.59 -15.46 25.79
C MET A 131 -11.72 -15.99 24.90
N THR A 132 -11.75 -15.58 23.64
CA THR A 132 -12.70 -16.11 22.65
C THR A 132 -12.44 -17.59 22.37
N LEU A 133 -11.18 -18.02 22.28
CA LEU A 133 -10.83 -19.44 22.13
C LEU A 133 -11.26 -20.28 23.33
N LEU A 134 -11.23 -19.73 24.55
CA LEU A 134 -11.68 -20.43 25.75
C LEU A 134 -13.17 -20.79 25.70
N THR A 135 -14.00 -20.04 24.98
CA THR A 135 -15.43 -20.37 24.83
C THR A 135 -15.66 -21.73 24.17
N ARG A 136 -14.70 -22.23 23.38
CA ARG A 136 -14.73 -23.60 22.81
C ARG A 136 -14.75 -24.66 23.89
N PHE A 137 -14.06 -24.44 25.02
CA PHE A 137 -14.03 -25.36 26.16
C PHE A 137 -15.24 -25.21 27.09
N THR A 138 -16.04 -24.15 26.89
CA THR A 138 -17.25 -23.86 27.67
C THR A 138 -18.52 -24.20 26.88
N ASN A 139 -18.47 -25.17 25.96
CA ASN A 139 -19.59 -25.53 25.07
C ASN A 139 -20.17 -24.32 24.31
N ASN A 140 -19.31 -23.44 23.76
CA ASN A 140 -19.68 -22.18 23.08
C ASN A 140 -20.49 -21.21 23.95
N LYS A 141 -20.47 -21.37 25.28
CA LYS A 141 -21.05 -20.36 26.18
C LYS A 141 -20.01 -19.26 26.45
N PRO A 142 -20.40 -17.98 26.40
CA PRO A 142 -19.51 -16.89 26.77
C PRO A 142 -19.10 -17.03 28.24
N LEU A 143 -17.86 -16.68 28.55
CA LEU A 143 -17.38 -16.63 29.92
C LEU A 143 -18.19 -15.60 30.72
N PRO A 144 -18.37 -15.79 32.04
CA PRO A 144 -19.02 -14.81 32.88
C PRO A 144 -18.33 -13.45 32.76
N LYS A 145 -19.10 -12.37 32.58
CA LYS A 145 -18.55 -11.00 32.47
C LYS A 145 -17.66 -10.61 33.65
N THR A 146 -17.96 -11.13 34.84
CA THR A 146 -17.15 -10.93 36.05
C THR A 146 -15.74 -11.51 35.91
N LEU A 147 -15.61 -12.71 35.34
CA LEU A 147 -14.33 -13.37 35.12
C LEU A 147 -13.52 -12.66 34.03
N ILE A 148 -14.18 -12.25 32.93
CA ILE A 148 -13.54 -11.47 31.86
C ILE A 148 -12.93 -10.18 32.43
N ASN A 149 -13.70 -9.42 33.21
CA ASN A 149 -13.20 -8.19 33.82
C ASN A 149 -12.04 -8.44 34.80
N GLN A 150 -12.04 -9.55 35.53
CA GLN A 150 -10.92 -9.91 36.41
C GLN A 150 -9.65 -10.21 35.62
N ILE A 151 -9.78 -10.95 34.51
CA ILE A 151 -8.67 -11.29 33.61
C ILE A 151 -8.11 -10.01 32.98
N ASP A 152 -8.97 -9.15 32.42
CA ASP A 152 -8.55 -7.89 31.81
C ASP A 152 -7.81 -6.99 32.81
N ASN A 153 -8.35 -6.81 34.02
CA ASN A 153 -7.71 -6.00 35.06
C ASN A 153 -6.35 -6.56 35.50
N HIS A 154 -6.23 -7.89 35.61
CA HIS A 154 -4.97 -8.53 35.96
C HIS A 154 -3.90 -8.31 34.89
N TYR A 155 -4.23 -8.57 33.62
CA TYR A 155 -3.29 -8.40 32.51
C TYR A 155 -2.95 -6.94 32.23
N ALA A 156 -3.90 -6.02 32.40
CA ALA A 156 -3.64 -4.58 32.33
C ALA A 156 -2.60 -4.14 33.38
N TYR A 157 -2.74 -4.59 34.63
CA TYR A 157 -1.76 -4.34 35.69
C TYR A 157 -0.42 -5.02 35.38
N TYR A 158 -0.44 -6.29 34.96
CA TYR A 158 0.75 -7.05 34.64
C TYR A 158 1.57 -6.38 33.55
N TRP A 159 0.97 -5.99 32.42
CA TRP A 159 1.68 -5.32 31.32
C TRP A 159 2.19 -3.92 31.68
N ALA A 160 1.47 -3.18 32.54
CA ALA A 160 1.92 -1.87 33.00
C ALA A 160 3.16 -1.97 33.93
N ASN A 161 3.29 -3.07 34.67
CA ASN A 161 4.34 -3.29 35.67
C ASN A 161 5.39 -4.31 35.23
N ASP A 162 5.33 -4.82 34.01
CA ASP A 162 6.24 -5.82 33.47
C ASP A 162 7.63 -5.23 33.18
N ARG A 163 8.56 -5.46 34.10
CA ARG A 163 9.97 -5.02 34.00
C ARG A 163 10.77 -5.80 32.96
N LEU A 164 10.27 -6.96 32.53
CA LEU A 164 10.89 -7.81 31.50
C LEU A 164 10.30 -7.54 30.12
N ASN A 165 9.39 -6.57 29.96
CA ASN A 165 8.77 -6.27 28.67
C ASN A 165 9.78 -5.89 27.56
N ALA A 166 10.93 -5.32 27.95
CA ALA A 166 12.02 -5.01 27.02
C ALA A 166 12.86 -6.23 26.61
N ILE A 167 12.73 -7.34 27.35
CA ILE A 167 13.45 -8.60 27.17
C ILE A 167 12.48 -9.58 26.51
N SER A 168 12.65 -9.81 25.20
CA SER A 168 11.80 -10.81 24.55
C SER A 168 12.24 -12.23 24.98
N GLN A 169 11.32 -13.18 25.13
CA GLN A 169 11.65 -14.57 25.49
C GLN A 169 12.63 -15.26 24.50
N ASN A 170 12.76 -14.70 23.29
CA ASN A 170 13.70 -15.12 22.24
C ASN A 170 14.78 -14.06 21.97
N ASP A 171 15.17 -13.26 22.98
CA ASP A 171 16.20 -12.26 22.79
C ASP A 171 17.52 -12.93 22.41
N GLU A 172 17.97 -12.67 21.18
CA GLU A 172 19.22 -13.20 20.62
C GLU A 172 20.39 -12.89 21.56
N PHE A 173 20.36 -11.72 22.20
CA PHE A 173 21.38 -11.28 23.14
C PHE A 173 21.37 -12.07 24.45
N LEU A 174 20.20 -12.47 24.96
CA LEU A 174 20.11 -13.30 26.17
C LEU A 174 20.57 -14.73 25.91
N ASN A 175 20.28 -15.26 24.72
CA ASN A 175 20.76 -16.59 24.31
C ASN A 175 22.25 -16.59 23.98
N ALA A 176 22.81 -15.44 23.59
CA ALA A 176 24.24 -15.26 23.35
C ALA A 176 25.05 -15.05 24.65
N LEU A 177 24.40 -14.86 25.80
CA LEU A 177 25.12 -14.77 27.07
C LEU A 177 25.74 -16.13 27.44
N PRO A 178 26.98 -16.15 27.96
CA PRO A 178 27.62 -17.39 28.38
C PRO A 178 26.81 -18.01 29.52
N ARG A 179 26.38 -19.25 29.31
CA ARG A 179 25.72 -20.04 30.35
C ARG A 179 26.77 -20.43 31.39
N GLN A 180 26.63 -19.90 32.60
CA GLN A 180 27.40 -20.34 33.77
C GLN A 180 26.96 -21.72 34.22
#